data_AF-A0A8H3X0P5-F1
#
_entry.id   AF-A0A8H3X0P5-F1
#
_cell.length_a   1.000
_cell.length_b   1.000
_cell.length_c   1.000
_cell.angle_alpha   90.00
_cell.angle_beta   90.00
_cell.angle_gamma   90.00
#
_symmetry.space_group_name_H-M   'P 1'
#
loop_
_entity.id
_entity.type
_entity.pdbx_description
1 polymer ?
#
loop_
_entity_poly.entity_id
_entity_poly.type
_entity_poly.pdbx_seq_one_letter_code
_entity_poly.pdbx_strand_id
1 'polypeptide(L)'
;MSKDNIHLIFLVIPTGPFFGYRSMPNGISISKNESVNTLHTRIWDYYFNEYRNISFNLHAVNVERREYVYMESEKKISDYFDKSPDRARISIHILIEEA
;
A
#
# COMPACT_ATOMS: atom_id res chain seq x y z
N MET A 1 20.84 -4.21 2.61
CA MET A 1 19.42 -4.36 2.19
C MET A 1 19.12 -5.85 2.12
N SER A 2 18.16 -6.34 2.91
CA SER A 2 17.72 -7.75 2.85
C SER A 2 17.05 -8.03 1.49
N LYS A 3 17.24 -9.24 0.94
CA LYS A 3 16.62 -9.70 -0.32
C LYS A 3 15.09 -9.79 -0.26
N ASP A 4 14.49 -9.57 0.92
CA ASP A 4 13.05 -9.70 1.15
C ASP A 4 12.29 -8.37 1.17
N ASN A 5 12.98 -7.24 1.09
CA ASN A 5 12.33 -5.93 1.06
C ASN A 5 11.79 -5.62 -0.33
N ILE A 6 10.55 -5.15 -0.36
CA ILE A 6 9.90 -4.58 -1.54
C ILE A 6 9.68 -3.09 -1.33
N HIS A 7 9.64 -2.35 -2.44
CA HIS A 7 9.28 -0.94 -2.44
C HIS A 7 7.87 -0.80 -3.01
N LEU A 8 6.92 -0.37 -2.16
CA LEU A 8 5.53 -0.16 -2.54
C LEU A 8 5.34 1.32 -2.83
N ILE A 9 4.79 1.66 -3.98
CA ILE A 9 4.31 3.00 -4.29
C ILE A 9 2.82 3.04 -3.97
N PHE A 10 2.32 4.10 -3.35
CA PHE A 10 0.89 4.19 -3.04
C PHE A 10 0.22 5.43 -3.60
N LEU A 11 -1.06 5.27 -3.93
CA LEU A 11 -1.96 6.32 -4.38
C LEU A 11 -3.06 6.49 -3.34
N VAL A 12 -3.29 7.72 -2.91
CA VAL A 12 -4.37 8.06 -1.97
C VAL A 12 -5.55 8.60 -2.77
N ILE A 13 -6.74 8.03 -2.57
CA ILE A 13 -7.98 8.60 -3.09
C ILE A 13 -8.33 9.81 -2.20
N PRO A 14 -8.44 11.03 -2.76
CA PRO A 14 -8.66 12.24 -1.98
C PRO A 14 -10.15 12.41 -1.62
N THR A 15 -10.74 11.42 -0.97
CA THR A 15 -12.12 11.44 -0.44
C THR A 15 -12.12 11.64 1.07
N GLY A 16 -13.23 12.17 1.59
CA GLY A 16 -13.47 12.42 3.01
C GLY A 16 -12.28 13.09 3.73
N PRO A 17 -11.65 12.44 4.72
CA PRO A 17 -10.53 12.97 5.50
C PRO A 17 -9.25 13.18 4.69
N PHE A 18 -9.14 12.55 3.51
CA PHE A 18 -8.06 12.76 2.56
C PHE A 18 -8.36 13.89 1.56
N PHE A 19 -9.50 14.58 1.69
CA PHE A 19 -9.82 15.70 0.80
C PHE A 19 -8.75 16.79 0.90
N GLY A 20 -8.18 17.18 -0.24
CA GLY A 20 -7.06 18.12 -0.30
C GLY A 20 -5.68 17.50 -0.13
N TYR A 21 -5.58 16.18 0.11
CA TYR A 21 -4.31 15.47 0.11
C TYR A 21 -3.69 15.54 -1.29
N ARG A 22 -2.50 16.13 -1.40
CA ARG A 22 -1.74 16.18 -2.66
C ARG A 22 -0.99 14.86 -2.83
N SER A 23 -1.53 13.98 -3.66
CA SER A 23 -0.90 12.71 -4.01
C SER A 23 0.34 12.94 -4.90
N MET A 24 1.51 13.18 -4.29
CA MET A 24 2.78 12.82 -4.93
C MET A 24 2.97 11.31 -4.78
N PRO A 25 3.61 10.62 -5.74
CA PRO A 25 3.91 9.20 -5.60
C PRO A 25 4.77 8.98 -4.35
N ASN A 26 4.16 8.43 -3.30
CA ASN A 26 4.82 8.15 -2.05
C ASN A 26 5.22 6.67 -2.02
N GLY A 27 6.40 6.39 -1.47
CA GLY A 27 7.02 5.08 -1.54
C GLY A 27 7.44 4.59 -0.16
N ILE A 28 7.07 3.36 0.19
CA ILE A 28 7.45 2.74 1.46
C ILE A 28 8.21 1.43 1.21
N SER A 29 9.34 1.28 1.90
CA SER A 29 10.16 0.08 1.81
C SER A 29 9.91 -0.82 3.02
N ILE A 30 9.42 -2.03 2.79
CA ILE A 30 9.01 -2.98 3.84
C ILE A 30 9.34 -4.41 3.42
N SER A 31 9.54 -5.30 4.39
CA SER A 31 9.69 -6.73 4.09
C SER A 31 8.37 -7.27 3.53
N LYS A 32 8.43 -8.01 2.42
CA LYS A 32 7.26 -8.63 1.77
C LYS A 32 6.57 -9.69 2.64
N ASN A 33 7.25 -10.15 3.68
CA ASN A 33 6.75 -11.18 4.60
C ASN A 33 6.07 -10.57 5.85
N GLU A 34 6.10 -9.24 5.99
CA GLU A 34 5.34 -8.53 7.03
C GLU A 34 3.84 -8.63 6.76
N SER A 35 3.06 -8.38 7.81
CA SER A 35 1.61 -8.29 7.69
C SER A 35 1.18 -6.98 7.04
N VAL A 36 -0.02 -6.97 6.47
CA VAL A 36 -0.66 -5.76 5.95
C VAL A 36 -0.90 -4.75 7.08
N ASN A 37 -1.17 -5.20 8.31
CA ASN A 37 -1.28 -4.31 9.47
C ASN A 37 0.03 -3.54 9.73
N THR A 38 1.19 -4.20 9.65
CA THR A 38 2.48 -3.52 9.77
C THR A 38 2.67 -2.47 8.68
N LEU A 39 2.26 -2.77 7.44
CA LEU A 39 2.28 -1.80 6.35
C LEU A 39 1.37 -0.60 6.64
N HIS A 40 0.16 -0.86 7.12
CA HIS A 40 -0.83 0.16 7.48
C HIS A 40 -0.28 1.12 8.54
N THR A 41 0.18 0.60 9.69
CA THR A 41 0.82 1.39 10.75
C THR A 41 1.97 2.23 10.22
N ARG A 42 2.78 1.65 9.32
CA ARG A 42 3.95 2.35 8.81
C ARG A 42 3.58 3.49 7.85
N ILE A 43 2.57 3.30 7.01
CA ILE A 43 2.04 4.38 6.16
C ILE A 43 1.46 5.48 7.04
N TRP A 44 0.69 5.10 8.06
CA TRP A 44 0.12 6.03 9.03
C TRP A 44 1.20 6.89 9.68
N ASP A 45 2.21 6.25 10.30
CA ASP A 45 3.27 6.94 11.04
C ASP A 45 4.07 7.92 10.17
N TYR A 46 4.35 7.55 8.92
CA TYR A 46 5.17 8.38 8.03
C TYR A 46 4.39 9.45 7.27
N TYR A 47 3.13 9.19 6.91
CA TYR A 47 2.40 10.03 5.95
C TYR A 47 1.12 10.64 6.49
N PHE A 48 0.50 10.02 7.49
CA PHE A 48 -0.83 10.43 7.96
C PHE A 48 -0.88 10.80 9.44
N ASN A 49 0.24 10.77 10.17
CA ASN A 49 0.28 11.09 11.59
C ASN A 49 -0.30 12.47 11.95
N GLU A 50 -0.22 13.45 11.03
CA GLU A 50 -0.83 14.77 11.22
C GLU A 50 -2.36 14.79 11.09
N TYR A 51 -2.92 13.79 10.42
CA TYR A 51 -4.35 13.63 10.23
C TYR A 51 -4.88 12.72 11.35
N ARG A 52 -5.50 13.30 12.38
CA ARG A 52 -5.91 12.55 13.57
C ARG A 52 -7.03 11.54 13.27
N ASN A 53 -6.83 10.29 13.68
CA ASN A 53 -7.79 9.17 13.64
C ASN A 53 -8.47 8.90 12.27
N ILE A 54 -7.75 9.01 11.16
CA ILE A 54 -8.26 8.48 9.90
C ILE A 54 -8.19 6.96 9.89
N SER A 55 -9.29 6.32 9.52
CA SER A 55 -9.31 4.92 9.14
C SER A 55 -9.20 4.81 7.62
N PHE A 56 -8.38 3.89 7.14
CA PHE A 56 -8.19 3.68 5.71
C PHE A 56 -7.95 2.22 5.37
N ASN A 57 -8.39 1.82 4.18
CA ASN A 57 -8.20 0.50 3.60
C ASN A 57 -7.02 0.51 2.63
N LEU A 58 -6.36 -0.63 2.51
CA LEU A 58 -5.29 -0.87 1.54
C LEU A 58 -5.79 -1.82 0.46
N HIS A 59 -5.55 -1.49 -0.80
CA HIS A 59 -5.84 -2.38 -1.92
C HIS A 59 -4.63 -2.55 -2.81
N ALA A 60 -4.28 -3.79 -3.16
CA ALA A 60 -3.23 -4.07 -4.11
C ALA A 60 -3.76 -4.01 -5.55
N VAL A 61 -2.99 -3.45 -6.47
CA VAL A 61 -3.32 -3.53 -7.91
C VAL A 61 -3.01 -4.92 -8.44
N ASN A 62 -4.05 -5.63 -8.90
CA ASN A 62 -3.89 -6.82 -9.72
C ASN A 62 -3.97 -6.43 -11.20
N VAL A 63 -2.83 -6.38 -11.88
CA VAL A 63 -2.74 -5.92 -13.28
C VAL A 63 -3.35 -6.94 -14.26
N GLU A 64 -3.21 -8.24 -13.99
CA GLU A 64 -3.75 -9.29 -14.86
C GLU A 64 -5.27 -9.24 -14.91
N ARG A 65 -5.90 -9.04 -13.75
CA ARG A 65 -7.35 -8.95 -13.59
C ARG A 65 -7.90 -7.54 -13.75
N ARG A 66 -7.04 -6.52 -13.79
CA ARG A 66 -7.38 -5.09 -13.88
C ARG A 66 -8.29 -4.63 -12.74
N GLU A 67 -7.99 -5.08 -11.52
CA GLU A 67 -8.80 -4.80 -10.33
C GLU A 67 -7.93 -4.35 -9.15
N TYR A 68 -8.58 -3.71 -8.17
CA TYR A 68 -7.98 -3.40 -6.87
C TYR A 68 -8.48 -4.43 -5.86
N VAL A 69 -7.56 -5.21 -5.29
CA VAL A 69 -7.87 -6.30 -4.35
C VAL A 69 -7.67 -5.79 -2.94
N TYR A 70 -8.72 -5.86 -2.12
CA TYR A 70 -8.64 -5.51 -0.69
C TYR A 70 -7.58 -6.36 0.03
N MET A 71 -6.75 -5.69 0.83
CA MET A 71 -5.68 -6.32 1.60
C MET A 71 -6.12 -6.51 3.07
N GLU A 72 -6.26 -7.76 3.48
CA GLU A 72 -6.63 -8.14 4.84
C GLU A 72 -5.46 -7.93 5.81
N SER A 73 -5.71 -7.27 6.95
CA SER A 73 -4.68 -6.85 7.92
C SER A 73 -3.74 -7.97 8.38
N GLU A 74 -4.24 -9.19 8.57
CA GLU A 74 -3.48 -10.33 9.09
C GLU A 74 -2.68 -11.09 8.01
N LYS A 75 -2.91 -10.82 6.73
CA LYS A 75 -2.25 -11.51 5.61
C LYS A 75 -0.87 -10.91 5.36
N LYS A 76 -0.02 -11.66 4.65
CA LYS A 76 1.31 -11.15 4.26
C LYS A 76 1.17 -10.25 3.05
N ILE A 77 2.01 -9.22 2.98
CA ILE A 77 2.04 -8.31 1.82
C ILE A 77 2.30 -9.08 0.52
N SER A 78 3.21 -10.06 0.54
CA SER A 78 3.54 -10.91 -0.61
C SER A 78 2.40 -11.78 -1.12
N ASP A 79 1.33 -11.99 -0.34
CA ASP A 79 0.16 -12.75 -0.80
C ASP A 79 -0.61 -11.99 -1.90
N TYR A 80 -0.39 -10.68 -2.03
CA TYR A 80 -1.11 -9.78 -2.94
C TYR A 80 -0.35 -9.40 -4.22
N PHE A 81 0.92 -9.78 -4.34
CA PHE A 81 1.75 -9.44 -5.50
C PHE A 81 2.26 -10.71 -6.17
N ASP A 82 2.11 -10.80 -7.50
CA ASP A 82 2.48 -11.99 -8.25
C ASP A 82 3.98 -12.30 -8.15
N LYS A 83 4.31 -13.60 -8.16
CA LYS A 83 5.66 -14.13 -7.94
C LYS A 83 6.68 -13.80 -9.04
N SER A 84 6.31 -13.10 -10.11
CA SER A 84 7.22 -12.76 -11.20
C SER A 84 7.67 -11.29 -11.12
N PRO A 85 8.80 -11.01 -10.45
CA PRO A 85 9.42 -9.70 -10.45
C PRO A 85 10.12 -9.37 -11.77
N ASP A 86 10.05 -10.20 -12.82
CA ASP A 86 10.70 -9.86 -14.10
C ASP A 86 10.00 -8.71 -14.85
N ARG A 87 8.80 -8.31 -14.39
CA ARG A 87 8.15 -7.02 -14.73
C ARG A 87 8.32 -5.98 -13.61
N ALA A 88 9.47 -6.01 -12.92
CA ALA A 88 9.89 -5.36 -11.66
C ALA A 88 9.63 -3.86 -11.46
N ARG A 89 8.98 -3.17 -12.41
CA ARG A 89 8.84 -1.70 -12.37
C ARG A 89 7.41 -1.19 -12.46
N ILE A 90 6.42 -2.04 -12.78
CA ILE A 90 5.09 -1.55 -13.20
C ILE A 90 4.02 -1.70 -12.11
N SER A 91 4.19 -2.56 -11.09
CA SER A 91 3.00 -3.11 -10.41
C SER A 91 3.13 -3.33 -8.91
N ILE A 92 3.83 -2.47 -8.18
CA ILE A 92 3.71 -2.45 -6.71
C ILE A 92 3.02 -1.15 -6.32
N HIS A 93 1.80 -1.02 -6.82
CA HIS A 93 0.89 0.08 -6.49
C HIS A 93 -0.12 -0.43 -5.47
N ILE A 94 -0.22 0.27 -4.34
CA ILE A 94 -1.34 0.11 -3.41
C ILE A 94 -2.22 1.36 -3.44
N LEU A 95 -3.52 1.15 -3.43
CA LEU A 95 -4.51 2.20 -3.30
C LEU A 95 -4.87 2.35 -1.82
N ILE A 96 -4.99 3.59 -1.38
CA ILE A 96 -5.46 3.97 -0.05
C ILE A 96 -6.81 4.64 -0.22
N GLU A 97 -7.82 4.06 0.41
CA GLU A 97 -9.19 4.56 0.41
C GLU A 97 -9.65 4.77 1.85
N GLU A 98 -10.50 5.77 2.08
CA GLU A 98 -11.21 5.91 3.36
C GLU A 98 -11.96 4.61 3.70
N ALA A 99 -11.89 4.20 4.97
CA ALA A 99 -12.48 2.95 5.44
C ALA A 99 -13.96 3.06 5.82
#